data_AF-A0A850MIB9-F1
#
_entry.id   AF-A0A850MIB9-F1
#
_cell.length_a   1.000
_cell.length_b   1.000
_cell.length_c   1.000
_cell.angle_alpha   90.00
_cell.angle_beta   90.00
_cell.angle_gamma   90.00
#
_symmetry.space_group_name_H-M   'P 1'
#
loop_
_entity.id
_entity.type
_entity.pdbx_description
1 polymer ?
#
loop_
_entity_poly.entity_id
_entity_poly.type
_entity_poly.pdbx_seq_one_letter_code
_entity_poly.pdbx_strand_id
1 'polypeptide(L)'
;MEKYQWEVTQEQMEVLKKLGIDNYPILDDKIRHSTGIKTKDFQVIQLGLSVSEEFFSQEIGNLPSLEILDINSNKLKSVPESIGNLLNLQELYFGYCKLESLPESIGNLKSLKLLDANGSRLTSLPESIGELKSLETLTLSNNRLTSLPESIGELKSLKNLNLSSNQLACENI
;
A
#
# COMPACT_ATOMS: atom_id res chain seq x y z
N MET A 1 22.57 -25.40 -12.69
CA MET A 1 22.40 -24.69 -11.40
C MET A 1 22.58 -23.21 -11.68
N GLU A 2 21.50 -22.55 -12.10
CA GLU A 2 21.50 -21.09 -12.26
C GLU A 2 21.51 -20.48 -10.86
N LYS A 3 22.57 -19.74 -10.53
CA LYS A 3 22.59 -18.88 -9.36
C LYS A 3 21.53 -17.81 -9.63
N TYR A 4 20.42 -17.84 -8.89
CA TYR A 4 19.50 -16.72 -8.80
C TYR A 4 20.29 -15.50 -8.31
N GLN A 5 20.76 -14.68 -9.25
CA GLN A 5 21.33 -13.38 -8.95
C GLN A 5 20.14 -12.46 -8.68
N TRP A 6 19.92 -12.15 -7.40
CA TRP A 6 18.91 -11.21 -6.91
C TRP A 6 19.36 -9.77 -7.18
N GLU A 7 19.65 -9.49 -8.44
CA GLU A 7 20.12 -8.20 -8.91
C GLU A 7 18.93 -7.32 -9.26
N VAL A 8 19.09 -6.03 -9.01
CA VAL A 8 18.18 -4.95 -9.43
C VAL A 8 18.97 -3.96 -10.27
N THR A 9 18.28 -3.18 -11.10
CA THR A 9 18.96 -2.19 -11.94
C THR A 9 19.60 -1.08 -11.09
N GLN A 10 20.61 -0.37 -11.62
CA GLN A 10 21.21 0.77 -10.92
C GLN A 10 20.17 1.86 -10.59
N GLU A 11 19.24 2.11 -11.51
CA GLU A 11 18.14 3.05 -11.31
C GLU A 11 17.24 2.61 -10.14
N GLN A 12 16.88 1.32 -10.05
CA GLN A 12 16.13 0.81 -8.91
C GLN A 12 16.94 0.89 -7.61
N MET A 13 18.24 0.63 -7.63
CA MET A 13 19.09 0.80 -6.45
C MET A 13 19.08 2.25 -5.94
N GLU A 14 19.06 3.24 -6.84
CA GLU A 14 18.94 4.65 -6.46
C GLU A 14 17.59 4.94 -5.81
N VAL A 15 16.50 4.42 -6.37
CA VAL A 15 15.15 4.53 -5.79
C VAL A 15 15.12 3.89 -4.39
N LEU A 16 15.64 2.67 -4.24
CA LEU A 16 15.67 1.94 -2.96
C LEU A 16 16.49 2.69 -1.89
N LYS A 17 17.64 3.27 -2.25
CA LYS A 17 18.43 4.11 -1.34
C LYS A 17 17.65 5.33 -0.88
N LYS A 18 16.95 6.01 -1.79
CA LYS A 18 16.10 7.16 -1.44
C LYS A 18 14.89 6.79 -0.59
N LEU A 19 14.47 5.53 -0.63
CA LEU A 19 13.45 4.97 0.27
C LEU A 19 14.01 4.59 1.66
N GLY A 20 15.29 4.89 1.94
CA GLY A 20 15.95 4.58 3.21
C GLY A 20 16.40 3.13 3.30
N ILE A 21 16.52 2.46 2.16
CA ILE A 21 16.90 1.06 2.10
C ILE A 21 18.34 1.01 1.59
N ASP A 22 19.28 0.71 2.49
CA ASP A 22 20.71 0.62 2.17
C ASP A 22 21.30 -0.81 2.21
N ASN A 23 20.62 -1.78 2.85
CA ASN A 23 21.05 -3.17 2.94
C ASN A 23 19.83 -4.09 3.20
N TYR A 24 19.63 -5.13 2.38
CA TYR A 24 18.36 -5.87 2.36
C TYR A 24 18.55 -7.37 2.58
N PRO A 25 17.79 -7.99 3.49
CA PRO A 25 17.52 -9.41 3.36
C PRO A 25 16.61 -9.62 2.14
N ILE A 26 17.06 -10.46 1.22
CA ILE A 26 16.24 -10.97 0.11
C ILE A 26 15.10 -11.77 0.73
N LEU A 27 13.86 -11.48 0.30
CA LEU A 27 12.69 -12.24 0.75
C LEU A 27 12.75 -13.67 0.24
N ASP A 28 12.59 -14.64 1.14
CA ASP A 28 12.12 -15.98 0.77
C ASP A 28 10.66 -15.82 0.30
N ASP A 29 10.32 -16.44 -0.82
CA ASP A 29 8.98 -16.53 -1.41
C ASP A 29 7.88 -16.96 -0.43
N LYS A 30 8.26 -17.53 0.73
CA LYS A 30 7.36 -18.00 1.77
C LYS A 30 6.95 -16.95 2.81
N ILE A 31 7.57 -15.76 2.86
CA ILE A 31 7.31 -14.79 3.94
C ILE A 31 6.64 -13.53 3.37
N ARG A 32 5.31 -13.44 3.51
CA ARG A 32 4.49 -12.31 3.05
C ARG A 32 4.54 -11.06 3.93
N HIS A 33 5.10 -11.17 5.14
CA HIS A 33 5.06 -10.11 6.16
C HIS A 33 6.45 -9.73 6.70
N SER A 34 7.51 -9.96 5.91
CA SER A 34 8.86 -9.57 6.30
C SER A 34 9.30 -8.27 5.63
N THR A 35 10.09 -7.50 6.37
CA THR A 35 10.85 -6.35 5.89
C THR A 35 11.93 -6.83 4.91
N GLY A 36 11.65 -6.84 3.61
CA GLY A 36 12.61 -7.29 2.61
C GLY A 36 12.18 -6.98 1.18
N ILE A 37 13.05 -7.31 0.22
CA ILE A 37 12.81 -7.08 -1.21
C ILE A 37 12.74 -8.41 -1.93
N LYS A 38 11.75 -8.57 -2.83
CA LYS A 38 11.71 -9.68 -3.79
C LYS A 38 11.86 -9.12 -5.19
N THR A 39 12.69 -9.79 -5.98
CA THR A 39 12.93 -9.43 -7.37
C THR A 39 12.58 -10.57 -8.30
N LYS A 40 12.17 -10.22 -9.53
CA LYS A 40 11.96 -11.16 -10.63
C LYS A 40 12.42 -10.49 -11.90
N ASP A 41 13.30 -11.13 -12.66
CA ASP A 41 13.81 -10.60 -13.93
C ASP A 41 14.33 -9.15 -13.82
N PHE A 42 15.12 -8.88 -12.77
CA PHE A 42 15.64 -7.54 -12.42
C PHE A 42 14.58 -6.48 -12.12
N GLN A 43 13.36 -6.89 -11.78
CA GLN A 43 12.28 -5.99 -11.36
C GLN A 43 11.96 -6.20 -9.87
N VAL A 44 11.78 -5.11 -9.13
CA VAL A 44 11.27 -5.17 -7.75
C VAL A 44 9.76 -5.40 -7.81
N ILE A 45 9.32 -6.56 -7.32
CA ILE A 45 7.91 -6.97 -7.35
C ILE A 45 7.27 -6.99 -5.97
N GLN A 46 8.07 -7.11 -4.91
CA GLN A 46 7.59 -7.01 -3.54
C GLN A 46 8.58 -6.23 -2.69
N LEU A 47 8.03 -5.34 -1.86
CA LEU A 47 8.80 -4.47 -1.00
C LEU A 47 8.15 -4.40 0.38
N GLY A 48 8.89 -4.79 1.41
CA GLY A 48 8.54 -4.64 2.81
C GLY A 48 9.43 -3.58 3.46
N LEU A 49 8.86 -2.48 3.93
CA LEU A 49 9.62 -1.37 4.51
C LEU A 49 9.31 -1.19 5.99
N SER A 50 10.39 -1.10 6.78
CA SER A 50 10.35 -0.53 8.12
C SER A 50 10.92 0.88 8.03
N VAL A 51 10.03 1.87 7.97
CA VAL A 51 10.37 3.28 7.87
C VAL A 51 10.34 3.89 9.27
N SER A 52 11.48 4.43 9.73
CA SER A 52 11.55 5.19 10.98
C SER A 52 10.95 6.59 10.86
N GLU A 53 10.95 7.12 9.64
CA GLU A 53 10.48 8.45 9.30
C GLU A 53 8.95 8.56 9.30
N GLU A 54 8.46 9.78 9.48
CA GLU A 54 7.01 10.07 9.48
C GLU A 54 6.46 10.29 8.07
N PHE A 55 7.32 10.44 7.06
CA PHE A 55 6.96 10.72 5.67
C PHE A 55 7.45 9.60 4.77
N PHE A 56 6.62 9.23 3.79
CA PHE A 56 6.99 8.25 2.79
C PHE A 56 7.43 8.92 1.48
N SER A 57 8.57 8.47 0.93
CA SER A 57 9.23 9.15 -0.20
C SER A 57 8.45 9.01 -1.49
N GLN A 58 8.38 10.09 -2.27
CA GLN A 58 7.75 10.13 -3.59
C GLN A 58 8.40 9.14 -4.58
N GLU A 59 9.63 8.72 -4.33
CA GLU A 59 10.38 7.80 -5.19
C GLU A 59 9.75 6.41 -5.28
N ILE A 60 8.83 6.06 -4.37
CA ILE A 60 8.11 4.77 -4.44
C ILE A 60 7.41 4.59 -5.80
N GLY A 61 6.89 5.68 -6.39
CA GLY A 61 6.23 5.66 -7.70
C GLY A 61 7.14 5.29 -8.87
N ASN A 62 8.46 5.21 -8.66
CA ASN A 62 9.45 4.81 -9.66
C ASN A 62 9.76 3.30 -9.65
N LEU A 63 8.90 2.50 -9.00
CA LEU A 63 8.92 1.03 -9.06
C LEU A 63 7.65 0.49 -9.77
N PRO A 64 7.49 0.72 -11.09
CA PRO A 64 6.24 0.42 -11.79
C PRO A 64 5.86 -1.07 -11.80
N SER A 65 6.82 -1.96 -11.57
CA SER A 65 6.63 -3.41 -11.52
C SER A 65 6.19 -3.92 -10.14
N LEU A 66 6.05 -3.04 -9.14
CA LEU A 66 5.73 -3.44 -7.78
C LEU A 66 4.31 -4.02 -7.72
N GLU A 67 4.19 -5.25 -7.23
CA GLU A 67 2.93 -5.98 -7.07
C GLU A 67 2.47 -5.99 -5.60
N ILE A 68 3.41 -5.99 -4.65
CA ILE A 68 3.11 -6.05 -3.21
C ILE A 68 3.94 -5.00 -2.49
N LEU A 69 3.26 -4.12 -1.74
CA LEU A 69 3.90 -3.15 -0.86
C LEU A 69 3.40 -3.35 0.57
N ASP A 70 4.29 -3.76 1.46
CA ASP A 70 4.03 -3.87 2.90
C ASP A 70 4.82 -2.79 3.66
N ILE A 71 4.10 -1.81 4.18
CA ILE A 71 4.62 -0.75 5.05
C ILE A 71 3.85 -0.71 6.37
N ASN A 72 3.33 -1.86 6.82
CA ASN A 72 2.65 -1.99 8.10
C ASN A 72 3.51 -1.52 9.29
N SER A 73 2.85 -1.09 10.36
CA SER A 73 3.46 -0.78 11.66
C SER A 73 4.55 0.29 11.61
N ASN A 74 4.47 1.22 10.64
CA ASN A 74 5.38 2.35 10.53
C ASN A 74 4.83 3.62 11.20
N LYS A 75 5.67 4.63 11.37
CA LYS A 75 5.26 5.94 11.93
C LYS A 75 4.68 6.91 10.91
N LEU A 76 4.36 6.41 9.71
CA LEU A 76 3.92 7.22 8.58
C LEU A 76 2.65 8.01 8.91
N LYS A 77 2.68 9.31 8.59
CA LYS A 77 1.55 10.24 8.69
C LYS A 77 0.84 10.48 7.36
N SER A 78 1.54 10.25 6.25
CA SER A 78 0.99 10.36 4.90
C SER A 78 1.63 9.35 3.95
N VAL A 79 0.90 9.06 2.87
CA VAL A 79 1.38 8.33 1.69
C VAL A 79 1.49 9.34 0.54
N PRO A 80 2.57 9.33 -0.25
CA PRO A 80 2.77 10.26 -1.35
C PRO A 80 1.80 10.01 -2.51
N GLU A 81 1.45 11.07 -3.25
CA GLU A 81 0.64 10.97 -4.48
C GLU A 81 1.28 10.09 -5.57
N SER A 82 2.61 9.92 -5.55
CA SER A 82 3.28 9.01 -6.48
C SER A 82 2.92 7.53 -6.26
N ILE A 83 2.24 7.17 -5.16
CA ILE A 83 1.73 5.81 -4.96
C ILE A 83 0.83 5.39 -6.13
N GLY A 84 0.05 6.32 -6.70
CA GLY A 84 -0.82 6.03 -7.84
C GLY A 84 -0.09 5.67 -9.14
N ASN A 85 1.24 5.80 -9.20
CA ASN A 85 2.04 5.36 -10.34
C ASN A 85 2.29 3.84 -10.34
N LEU A 86 1.98 3.14 -9.24
CA LEU A 86 2.19 1.70 -9.09
C LEU A 86 1.07 0.89 -9.76
N LEU A 87 0.95 0.99 -11.08
CA LEU A 87 -0.18 0.44 -11.84
C LEU A 87 -0.31 -1.10 -11.77
N ASN A 88 0.76 -1.80 -11.39
CA ASN A 88 0.78 -3.26 -11.19
C ASN A 88 0.53 -3.68 -9.74
N LEU A 89 0.33 -2.74 -8.81
CA LEU A 89 0.16 -3.06 -7.39
C LEU A 89 -1.14 -3.84 -7.17
N GLN A 90 -1.03 -4.99 -6.52
CA GLN A 90 -2.12 -5.92 -6.22
C GLN A 90 -2.45 -5.96 -4.73
N GLU A 91 -1.43 -5.87 -3.87
CA GLU A 91 -1.60 -5.89 -2.42
C GLU A 91 -0.87 -4.69 -1.80
N LEU A 92 -1.59 -3.88 -1.03
CA LEU A 92 -1.06 -2.73 -0.33
C LEU A 92 -1.43 -2.81 1.15
N TYR A 93 -0.41 -2.87 2.00
CA TYR A 93 -0.55 -2.95 3.44
C TYR A 93 0.11 -1.75 4.11
N PHE A 94 -0.66 -0.96 4.85
CA PHE A 94 -0.16 0.13 5.69
C PHE A 94 -0.92 0.23 7.01
N GLY A 95 -1.45 -0.89 7.50
CA GLY A 95 -2.07 -1.01 8.81
C GLY A 95 -1.10 -0.65 9.93
N TYR A 96 -1.67 -0.19 11.05
CA TYR A 96 -0.98 0.26 12.26
C TYR A 96 -0.01 1.43 12.01
N CYS A 97 -0.29 2.24 10.99
CA CYS A 97 0.39 3.53 10.76
C CYS A 97 -0.29 4.68 11.53
N LYS A 98 0.08 5.93 11.24
CA LYS A 98 -0.56 7.15 11.77
C LYS A 98 -1.16 8.02 10.65
N LEU A 99 -1.65 7.37 9.58
CA LEU A 99 -2.25 8.03 8.42
C LEU A 99 -3.61 8.64 8.77
N GLU A 100 -3.73 9.95 8.60
CA GLU A 100 -5.02 10.64 8.79
C GLU A 100 -5.89 10.58 7.52
N SER A 101 -5.27 10.48 6.34
CA SER A 101 -5.94 10.36 5.05
C SER A 101 -5.11 9.54 4.06
N LEU A 102 -5.73 9.18 2.93
CA LEU A 102 -5.08 8.61 1.76
C LEU A 102 -5.03 9.66 0.62
N PRO A 103 -4.01 9.62 -0.25
CA PRO A 103 -3.94 10.50 -1.42
C PRO A 103 -5.04 10.16 -2.44
N GLU A 104 -5.48 11.13 -3.24
CA GLU A 104 -6.50 10.91 -4.29
C GLU A 104 -5.96 10.01 -5.43
N SER A 105 -4.65 10.01 -5.66
CA SER A 105 -4.03 9.06 -6.59
C SER A 105 -4.18 7.59 -6.20
N ILE A 106 -4.67 7.26 -4.99
CA ILE A 106 -4.94 5.86 -4.62
C ILE A 106 -5.91 5.21 -5.62
N GLY A 107 -6.87 5.97 -6.18
CA GLY A 107 -7.80 5.46 -7.18
C GLY A 107 -7.13 4.98 -8.47
N ASN A 108 -5.91 5.41 -8.76
CA ASN A 108 -5.17 5.00 -9.96
C ASN A 108 -4.69 3.54 -9.92
N LEU A 109 -4.71 2.89 -8.74
CA LEU A 109 -4.26 1.51 -8.55
C LEU A 109 -5.27 0.48 -9.09
N LYS A 110 -5.51 0.48 -10.41
CA LYS A 110 -6.57 -0.33 -11.06
C LYS A 110 -6.37 -1.84 -10.91
N SER A 111 -5.16 -2.29 -10.58
CA SER A 111 -4.81 -3.70 -10.34
C SER A 111 -4.97 -4.13 -8.87
N LEU A 112 -5.27 -3.19 -7.96
CA LEU A 112 -5.30 -3.45 -6.52
C LEU A 112 -6.45 -4.37 -6.16
N LYS A 113 -6.14 -5.47 -5.46
CA LYS A 113 -7.10 -6.49 -5.00
C LYS A 113 -7.26 -6.45 -3.49
N LEU A 114 -6.22 -6.06 -2.76
CA LEU A 114 -6.22 -5.97 -1.31
C LEU A 114 -5.66 -4.62 -0.85
N LEU A 115 -6.44 -3.95 0.00
CA LEU A 115 -6.03 -2.74 0.71
C LEU A 115 -6.23 -2.93 2.22
N ASP A 116 -5.14 -2.99 2.97
CA ASP A 116 -5.15 -3.03 4.44
C ASP A 116 -4.65 -1.71 5.05
N ALA A 117 -5.56 -1.03 5.75
CA ALA A 117 -5.31 0.19 6.51
C ALA A 117 -5.78 0.09 7.97
N ASN A 118 -5.85 -1.13 8.52
CA ASN A 118 -6.37 -1.35 9.87
C ASN A 118 -5.55 -0.54 10.90
N GLY A 119 -6.18 0.17 11.83
CA GLY A 119 -5.47 0.83 12.92
C GLY A 119 -4.66 2.07 12.53
N SER A 120 -4.88 2.65 11.35
CA SER A 120 -4.05 3.72 10.80
C SER A 120 -4.46 5.15 11.19
N ARG A 121 -5.59 5.35 11.87
CA ARG A 121 -6.18 6.64 12.30
C ARG A 121 -6.87 7.46 11.20
N LEU A 122 -7.26 6.80 10.10
CA LEU A 122 -7.96 7.45 9.00
C LEU A 122 -9.24 8.13 9.49
N THR A 123 -9.42 9.41 9.13
CA THR A 123 -10.63 10.19 9.45
C THR A 123 -11.60 10.25 8.28
N SER A 124 -11.09 10.11 7.06
CA SER A 124 -11.87 10.00 5.82
C SER A 124 -11.18 9.08 4.81
N LEU A 125 -11.90 8.76 3.73
CA LEU A 125 -11.35 8.17 2.52
C LEU A 125 -11.52 9.17 1.36
N PRO A 126 -10.61 9.18 0.38
CA PRO A 126 -10.77 9.99 -0.83
C PRO A 126 -11.92 9.46 -1.71
N GLU A 127 -12.53 10.31 -2.53
CA GLU A 127 -13.61 9.89 -3.45
C GLU A 127 -13.08 8.95 -4.55
N SER A 128 -11.81 9.09 -4.92
CA SER A 128 -11.15 8.16 -5.83
C SER A 128 -11.10 6.71 -5.35
N ILE A 129 -11.40 6.41 -4.07
CA ILE A 129 -11.46 5.03 -3.58
C ILE A 129 -12.43 4.17 -4.41
N GLY A 130 -13.54 4.76 -4.88
CA GLY A 130 -14.50 4.05 -5.71
C GLY A 130 -13.94 3.62 -7.06
N GLU A 131 -12.83 4.20 -7.51
CA GLU A 131 -12.21 3.84 -8.78
C GLU A 131 -11.41 2.54 -8.76
N LEU A 132 -11.20 1.93 -7.58
CA LEU A 132 -10.50 0.66 -7.40
C LEU A 132 -11.38 -0.53 -7.82
N LYS A 133 -11.70 -0.63 -9.11
CA LYS A 133 -12.69 -1.59 -9.64
C LYS A 133 -12.28 -3.07 -9.46
N SER A 134 -11.00 -3.36 -9.24
CA SER A 134 -10.47 -4.70 -8.99
C SER A 134 -10.39 -5.06 -7.50
N LEU A 135 -10.71 -4.13 -6.59
CA LEU A 135 -10.53 -4.34 -5.16
C LEU A 135 -11.49 -5.39 -4.64
N GLU A 136 -10.95 -6.45 -4.04
CA GLU A 136 -11.73 -7.56 -3.50
C GLU A 136 -11.83 -7.50 -1.98
N THR A 137 -10.80 -6.98 -1.32
CA THR A 137 -10.72 -6.87 0.15
C THR A 137 -10.27 -5.48 0.56
N LEU A 138 -11.09 -4.83 1.38
CA LEU A 138 -10.82 -3.53 1.99
C LEU A 138 -10.97 -3.66 3.51
N THR A 139 -9.86 -3.54 4.23
CA THR A 139 -9.86 -3.60 5.70
C THR A 139 -9.42 -2.28 6.29
N LEU A 140 -10.37 -1.61 6.96
CA LEU A 140 -10.24 -0.28 7.54
C LEU A 140 -10.63 -0.30 9.03
N SER A 141 -10.52 -1.45 9.69
CA SER A 141 -10.92 -1.58 11.08
C SER A 141 -10.06 -0.72 12.01
N ASN A 142 -10.59 -0.33 13.17
CA ASN A 142 -9.86 0.45 14.18
C ASN A 142 -9.34 1.80 13.64
N ASN A 143 -10.11 2.48 12.80
CA ASN A 143 -9.84 3.83 12.34
C ASN A 143 -10.78 4.85 13.02
N ARG A 144 -10.85 6.07 12.49
CA ARG A 144 -11.66 7.18 13.02
C ARG A 144 -12.66 7.69 11.98
N LEU A 145 -13.05 6.83 11.04
CA LEU A 145 -13.98 7.19 9.97
C LEU A 145 -15.35 7.53 10.56
N THR A 146 -15.89 8.68 10.17
CA THR A 146 -17.24 9.14 10.57
C THR A 146 -18.26 8.99 9.45
N SER A 147 -17.80 8.95 8.21
CA SER A 147 -18.57 8.66 7.00
C SER A 147 -17.73 7.85 6.01
N LEU A 148 -18.37 7.37 4.95
CA LEU A 148 -17.73 6.83 3.75
C LEU A 148 -18.06 7.76 2.58
N PRO A 149 -17.16 7.90 1.60
CA PRO A 149 -17.47 8.61 0.36
C PRO A 149 -18.56 7.87 -0.43
N GLU A 150 -19.39 8.59 -1.19
CA GLU A 150 -20.50 7.98 -1.96
C GLU A 150 -19.98 6.94 -2.96
N SER A 151 -18.80 7.22 -3.50
CA SER A 151 -18.05 6.35 -4.42
C SER A 151 -17.71 4.96 -3.85
N ILE A 152 -17.81 4.72 -2.54
CA ILE A 152 -17.58 3.39 -1.96
C ILE A 152 -18.52 2.32 -2.57
N GLY A 153 -19.73 2.71 -2.98
CA GLY A 153 -20.69 1.85 -3.69
C GLY A 153 -20.28 1.48 -5.13
N GLU A 154 -19.20 2.06 -5.63
CA GLU A 154 -18.66 1.76 -6.94
C GLU A 154 -17.59 0.66 -6.97
N LEU A 155 -17.20 0.13 -5.80
CA LEU A 155 -16.26 -0.99 -5.67
C LEU A 155 -16.90 -2.32 -6.11
N LYS A 156 -17.03 -2.53 -7.42
CA LYS A 156 -17.83 -3.63 -8.00
C LYS A 156 -17.28 -5.04 -7.72
N SER A 157 -16.00 -5.17 -7.41
CA SER A 157 -15.37 -6.47 -7.12
C SER A 157 -15.25 -6.77 -5.63
N LEU A 158 -15.73 -5.88 -4.76
CA LEU A 158 -15.52 -5.97 -3.32
C LEU A 158 -16.30 -7.15 -2.72
N LYS A 159 -15.57 -8.05 -2.06
CA LYS A 159 -16.11 -9.25 -1.40
C LYS A 159 -16.06 -9.10 0.11
N ASN A 160 -15.01 -8.46 0.62
CA ASN A 160 -14.77 -8.30 2.05
C ASN A 160 -14.56 -6.82 2.37
N LEU A 161 -15.43 -6.27 3.21
CA LEU A 161 -15.31 -4.92 3.74
C LEU A 161 -15.32 -4.99 5.28
N ASN A 162 -14.21 -4.61 5.91
CA ASN A 162 -14.14 -4.52 7.37
C ASN A 162 -14.02 -3.07 7.81
N LEU A 163 -15.11 -2.56 8.40
CA LEU A 163 -15.22 -1.21 8.96
C LEU A 163 -15.36 -1.23 10.50
N SER A 164 -15.16 -2.38 11.14
CA SER A 164 -15.31 -2.51 12.60
C SER A 164 -14.47 -1.49 13.38
N SER A 165 -14.93 -1.07 14.55
CA SER A 165 -14.22 -0.11 15.40
C SER A 165 -13.90 1.22 14.69
N ASN A 166 -14.86 1.74 13.93
CA ASN A 166 -14.89 3.12 13.43
C ASN A 166 -15.99 3.93 14.15
N GLN A 167 -16.16 5.19 13.78
CA GLN A 167 -17.14 6.13 14.35
C GLN A 167 -18.27 6.43 13.36
N LEU A 168 -18.62 5.45 12.50
CA LEU A 168 -19.64 5.60 11.48
C LEU A 168 -21.02 5.81 12.13
N ALA A 169 -21.67 6.93 11.82
CA ALA A 169 -23.03 7.20 12.25
C ALA A 169 -24.06 6.49 11.35
N CYS A 170 -25.20 6.10 11.92
CA CYS A 170 -26.27 5.39 11.21
C CYS A 170 -26.95 6.20 10.08
N GLU A 171 -26.64 7.49 9.91
CA GLU A 171 -27.26 8.33 8.88
C GLU A 171 -26.59 8.21 7.50
N ASN A 172 -25.43 7.54 7.40
CA ASN A 172 -24.61 7.48 6.18
C ASN A 172 -24.28 6.03 5.73
N ILE A 173 -25.12 5.05 6.06
CA ILE A 173 -25.00 3.67 5.56
C ILE A 173 -26.27 3.30 4.78
#